data_AF-A0A6A6WIU4-F1
#
_entry.id   AF-A0A6A6WIU4-F1
#
_cell.length_a   1.000
_cell.length_b   1.000
_cell.length_c   1.000
_cell.angle_alpha   90.00
_cell.angle_beta   90.00
_cell.angle_gamma   90.00
#
_symmetry.space_group_name_H-M   'P 1'
#
loop_
_entity.id
_entity.type
_entity.pdbx_description
1 polymer ?
#
loop_
_entity_poly.entity_id
_entity_poly.type
_entity_poly.pdbx_seq_one_letter_code
_entity_poly.pdbx_strand_id
1 'polypeptide(L)'
;LRHGSKFKGTQKSDRQTYHVQVEIKHVDMEESFLCGYLRIQGLTQDHPTLTTYFEGEIIGTKHTFQTRHSEWGSNEKTDMQHWGRFPAWRPLAKAAKRPDFNFKNFAQRENIFMRWKEYFLVPDHRVRTISGASFEGFYYICFNQVSGTVSGIYFHAKSEK
;
A
#
# COMPACT_ATOMS: atom_id res chain seq x y z
N LEU A 1 8.97 8.14 -8.33
CA LEU A 1 7.61 8.44 -7.86
C LEU A 1 7.41 9.95 -7.92
N ARG A 2 6.38 10.47 -8.60
CA ARG A 2 6.16 11.92 -8.77
C ARG A 2 4.67 12.27 -8.74
N HIS A 3 4.35 13.51 -8.37
CA HIS A 3 3.01 14.07 -8.53
C HIS A 3 2.47 13.84 -9.95
N GLY A 4 1.21 13.42 -10.06
CA GLY A 4 0.53 13.15 -11.32
C GLY A 4 0.87 11.81 -11.98
N SER A 5 1.74 10.99 -11.38
CA SER A 5 2.04 9.65 -11.90
C SER A 5 0.80 8.78 -11.90
N LYS A 6 0.58 8.05 -13.01
CA LYS A 6 -0.55 7.13 -13.17
C LYS A 6 -0.04 5.72 -13.42
N PHE A 7 -0.61 4.77 -12.70
CA PHE A 7 -0.31 3.35 -12.84
C PHE A 7 -1.58 2.60 -13.24
N LYS A 8 -1.41 1.57 -14.05
CA LYS A 8 -2.48 0.63 -14.42
C LYS A 8 -1.99 -0.78 -14.17
N GLY A 9 -2.85 -1.62 -13.62
CA GLY A 9 -2.49 -2.98 -13.29
C GLY A 9 -3.70 -3.81 -12.90
N THR A 10 -3.44 -4.86 -12.12
CA THR A 10 -4.48 -5.75 -11.64
C THR A 10 -4.30 -6.05 -10.17
N GLN A 11 -5.41 -6.20 -9.46
CA GLN A 11 -5.47 -6.81 -8.14
C GLN A 11 -6.03 -8.22 -8.30
N LYS A 12 -5.33 -9.22 -7.76
CA LYS A 12 -5.72 -10.63 -7.85
C LYS A 12 -6.11 -11.13 -6.47
N SER A 13 -7.31 -11.69 -6.38
CA SER A 13 -7.73 -12.58 -5.30
C SER A 13 -7.66 -14.03 -5.82
N ASP A 14 -7.91 -15.01 -4.96
CA ASP A 14 -7.94 -16.42 -5.37
C ASP A 14 -9.04 -16.73 -6.39
N ARG A 15 -10.12 -15.93 -6.40
CA ARG A 15 -11.30 -16.17 -7.25
C ARG A 15 -11.33 -15.29 -8.49
N GLN A 16 -10.79 -14.07 -8.40
CA GLN A 16 -11.02 -13.06 -9.42
C GLN A 16 -9.86 -12.07 -9.56
N THR A 17 -9.70 -11.56 -10.78
CA THR A 17 -8.76 -10.49 -11.13
C THR A 17 -9.55 -9.22 -11.43
N TYR A 18 -9.15 -8.12 -10.80
CA TYR A 18 -9.77 -6.81 -10.96
C TYR A 18 -8.79 -5.84 -11.62
N HIS A 19 -9.29 -5.01 -12.54
CA HIS A 19 -8.50 -3.92 -13.09
C HIS A 19 -8.37 -2.79 -12.08
N VAL A 20 -7.14 -2.30 -11.91
CA VAL A 20 -6.82 -1.22 -10.96
C VAL A 20 -6.09 -0.10 -11.69
N GLN A 21 -6.44 1.13 -11.33
CA GLN A 21 -5.73 2.35 -11.72
C GLN A 21 -5.36 3.12 -10.46
N VAL A 22 -4.14 3.61 -10.40
CA VAL A 22 -3.66 4.45 -9.29
C VAL A 22 -3.21 5.78 -9.86
N GLU A 23 -3.61 6.87 -9.21
CA GLU A 23 -3.12 8.21 -9.51
C GLU A 23 -2.50 8.83 -8.26
N ILE A 24 -1.22 9.19 -8.35
CA ILE A 24 -0.49 9.86 -7.27
C ILE A 24 -0.81 11.35 -7.31
N LYS A 25 -1.43 11.88 -6.25
CA LYS A 25 -1.84 13.28 -6.14
C LYS A 25 -0.84 14.14 -5.39
N HIS A 26 -0.08 13.60 -4.46
CA HIS A 26 0.97 14.35 -3.77
C HIS A 26 2.06 13.41 -3.30
N VAL A 27 3.30 13.88 -3.25
CA VAL A 27 4.45 13.14 -2.72
C VAL A 27 5.31 14.12 -1.96
N ASP A 28 5.56 13.82 -0.70
CA ASP A 28 6.50 14.51 0.17
C ASP A 28 7.49 13.49 0.73
N MET A 29 8.68 13.45 0.16
CA MET A 29 9.72 12.51 0.58
C MET A 29 10.32 12.88 1.94
N GLU A 30 10.29 14.16 2.33
CA GLU A 30 10.81 14.63 3.62
C GLU A 30 9.86 14.24 4.74
N GLU A 31 8.55 14.41 4.51
CA GLU A 31 7.50 13.94 5.41
C GLU A 31 7.23 12.44 5.32
N SER A 32 7.92 11.72 4.42
CA SER A 32 7.71 10.29 4.20
C SER A 32 6.23 9.99 3.89
N PHE A 33 5.60 10.85 3.11
CA PHE A 33 4.17 10.88 2.84
C PHE A 33 3.89 10.89 1.34
N LEU A 34 2.77 10.27 0.95
CA LEU A 34 2.13 10.53 -0.34
C LEU A 34 0.62 10.34 -0.20
N CYS A 35 -0.13 10.81 -1.19
CA CYS A 35 -1.55 10.46 -1.29
C CYS A 35 -1.98 10.34 -2.74
N GLY A 36 -3.14 9.74 -2.95
CA GLY A 36 -3.64 9.50 -4.29
C GLY A 36 -5.04 8.90 -4.33
N TYR A 37 -5.43 8.50 -5.53
CA TYR A 37 -6.66 7.75 -5.76
C TYR A 37 -6.34 6.34 -6.22
N LEU A 38 -7.04 5.36 -5.66
CA LEU A 38 -7.06 3.98 -6.13
C LEU A 38 -8.44 3.72 -6.72
N ARG A 39 -8.48 3.35 -7.99
CA ARG A 39 -9.70 2.98 -8.70
C ARG A 39 -9.66 1.49 -9.01
N ILE A 40 -10.69 0.76 -8.60
CA ILE A 40 -10.87 -0.67 -8.87
C ILE A 40 -12.18 -0.90 -9.63
N GLN A 41 -12.15 -1.82 -10.60
CA GLN A 41 -13.30 -2.13 -11.44
C GLN A 41 -13.77 -3.58 -11.24
N GLY A 42 -15.08 -3.76 -11.18
CA GLY A 42 -15.73 -5.07 -11.11
C GLY A 42 -15.71 -5.72 -9.71
N LEU A 43 -15.41 -4.96 -8.65
CA LEU A 43 -15.36 -5.51 -7.29
C LEU A 43 -16.75 -5.91 -6.75
N THR A 44 -17.80 -5.16 -7.12
CA THR A 44 -19.18 -5.43 -6.72
C THR A 44 -20.10 -5.29 -7.92
N GLN A 45 -21.27 -5.95 -7.89
CA GLN A 45 -22.27 -5.83 -8.96
C GLN A 45 -22.91 -4.43 -8.98
N ASP A 46 -23.24 -3.89 -7.81
CA ASP A 46 -23.94 -2.61 -7.67
C ASP A 46 -23.04 -1.40 -7.94
N HIS A 47 -21.74 -1.54 -7.68
CA HIS A 47 -20.73 -0.51 -7.93
C HIS A 47 -19.64 -1.06 -8.86
N PRO A 48 -19.83 -0.94 -10.20
CA PRO A 48 -18.91 -1.51 -11.18
C PRO A 48 -17.54 -0.83 -11.18
N THR A 49 -17.45 0.36 -10.59
CA THR A 49 -16.20 1.08 -10.35
C THR A 49 -16.26 1.69 -8.96
N LEU A 50 -15.21 1.45 -8.18
CA LEU A 50 -14.98 2.11 -6.89
C LEU A 50 -13.71 2.92 -6.98
N THR A 51 -13.73 4.13 -6.43
CA THR A 51 -12.54 4.98 -6.30
C THR A 51 -12.43 5.43 -4.86
N THR A 52 -11.27 5.20 -4.26
CA THR A 52 -10.94 5.58 -2.89
C THR A 52 -9.80 6.60 -2.88
N TYR A 53 -9.83 7.50 -1.91
CA TYR A 53 -8.65 8.25 -1.51
C TYR A 53 -7.79 7.40 -0.59
N PHE A 54 -6.48 7.42 -0.81
CA PHE A 54 -5.51 6.77 0.07
C PHE A 54 -4.40 7.73 0.47
N GLU A 55 -3.83 7.48 1.64
CA GLU A 55 -2.56 8.05 2.08
C GLU A 55 -1.51 6.95 2.20
N GLY A 56 -0.27 7.32 1.96
CA GLY A 56 0.86 6.43 1.94
C GLY A 56 1.94 6.86 2.92
N GLU A 57 2.37 5.92 3.76
CA GLU A 57 3.58 6.05 4.55
C GLU A 57 4.76 5.51 3.74
N ILE A 58 5.83 6.29 3.60
CA ILE A 58 7.08 5.84 2.99
C ILE A 58 7.98 5.26 4.07
N ILE A 59 8.44 4.01 3.87
CA ILE A 59 9.33 3.36 4.82
C ILE A 59 10.70 4.02 4.77
N GLY A 60 11.17 4.45 5.93
CA GLY A 60 12.37 5.26 6.06
C GLY A 60 12.72 5.50 7.52
N THR A 61 13.06 6.75 7.83
CA THR A 61 13.42 7.21 9.19
C THR A 61 12.19 7.54 10.04
N LYS A 62 11.08 7.99 9.43
CA LYS A 62 9.82 8.34 10.11
C LYS A 62 8.92 7.12 10.33
N HIS A 63 8.79 6.26 9.30
CA HIS A 63 7.99 5.04 9.36
C HIS A 63 8.89 3.81 9.18
N THR A 64 8.91 2.92 10.18
CA THR A 64 9.69 1.68 10.15
C THR A 64 8.97 0.55 9.38
N PHE A 65 9.64 -0.56 9.11
CA PHE A 65 9.00 -1.75 8.54
C PHE A 65 7.93 -2.35 9.46
N GLN A 66 8.07 -2.21 10.78
CA GLN A 66 6.99 -2.51 11.72
C GLN A 66 5.90 -1.44 11.62
N THR A 67 4.66 -1.88 11.45
CA THR A 67 3.46 -1.05 11.40
C THR A 67 3.11 -0.60 12.82
N ARG A 68 2.94 0.70 13.03
CA ARG A 68 2.68 1.31 14.36
C ARG A 68 1.24 1.78 14.56
N HIS A 69 0.34 1.36 13.67
CA HIS A 69 -1.10 1.62 13.72
C HIS A 69 -1.84 0.41 14.28
N SER A 70 -2.16 0.45 15.58
CA SER A 70 -2.85 -0.65 16.27
C SER A 70 -4.19 -1.01 15.62
N GLU A 71 -4.88 0.00 15.08
CA GLU A 71 -6.17 -0.08 14.40
C GLU A 71 -6.09 -0.75 13.03
N TRP A 72 -4.89 -0.85 12.42
CA TRP A 72 -4.70 -1.60 11.17
C TRP A 72 -4.58 -3.11 11.40
N GLY A 73 -4.45 -3.54 12.65
CA GLY A 73 -4.45 -4.95 13.05
C GLY A 73 -3.23 -5.77 12.59
N SER A 74 -2.17 -5.12 12.10
CA SER A 74 -0.89 -5.78 11.84
C SER A 74 -0.05 -5.88 13.11
N ASN A 75 0.89 -6.83 13.12
CA ASN A 75 1.91 -6.98 14.15
C ASN A 75 3.24 -7.34 13.48
N GLU A 76 4.33 -7.35 14.24
CA GLU A 76 5.68 -7.58 13.70
C GLU A 76 5.76 -8.88 12.88
N LYS A 77 5.15 -9.98 13.35
CA LYS A 77 5.14 -11.25 12.62
C LYS A 77 4.45 -11.10 11.26
N THR A 78 3.27 -10.48 11.24
CA THR A 78 2.51 -10.20 10.01
C THR A 78 3.29 -9.30 9.07
N ASP A 79 3.89 -8.22 9.58
CA ASP A 79 4.69 -7.28 8.79
C ASP A 79 5.85 -8.00 8.11
N MET A 80 6.63 -8.77 8.87
CA MET A 80 7.79 -9.50 8.33
C MET A 80 7.38 -10.53 7.27
N GLN A 81 6.22 -11.18 7.45
CA GLN A 81 5.68 -12.11 6.45
C GLN A 81 5.30 -11.41 5.14
N HIS A 82 4.62 -10.26 5.22
CA HIS A 82 4.20 -9.50 4.04
C HIS A 82 5.39 -8.86 3.33
N TRP A 83 6.29 -8.22 4.07
CA TRP A 83 7.52 -7.67 3.49
C TRP A 83 8.38 -8.76 2.85
N GLY A 84 8.43 -9.95 3.45
CA GLY A 84 9.13 -11.13 2.93
C GLY A 84 8.67 -11.59 1.54
N ARG A 85 7.46 -11.20 1.09
CA ARG A 85 6.94 -11.53 -0.24
C ARG A 85 7.54 -10.66 -1.35
N PHE A 86 8.19 -9.53 -1.02
CA PHE A 86 8.89 -8.71 -2.01
C PHE A 86 10.34 -9.20 -2.17
N PRO A 87 10.80 -9.58 -3.37
CA PRO A 87 12.19 -9.98 -3.60
C PRO A 87 13.21 -8.92 -3.14
N ALA A 88 12.87 -7.64 -3.34
CA ALA A 88 13.68 -6.49 -2.93
C ALA A 88 13.89 -6.38 -1.41
N TRP A 89 13.04 -7.03 -0.60
CA TRP A 89 13.18 -7.01 0.86
C TRP A 89 14.19 -8.05 1.38
N ARG A 90 14.45 -9.13 0.62
CA ARG A 90 15.33 -10.24 1.05
C ARG A 90 16.71 -9.77 1.54
N PRO A 91 17.42 -8.84 0.87
CA PRO A 91 18.70 -8.35 1.36
C PRO A 91 18.61 -7.56 2.68
N LEU A 92 17.43 -7.00 2.99
CA LEU A 92 17.19 -6.19 4.19
C LEU A 92 16.75 -7.03 5.39
N ALA A 93 16.23 -8.24 5.15
CA ALA A 93 15.54 -9.07 6.14
C ALA A 93 16.30 -9.24 7.47
N LYS A 94 17.62 -9.48 7.42
CA LYS A 94 18.44 -9.66 8.63
C LYS A 94 18.60 -8.35 9.39
N ALA A 95 18.83 -7.25 8.68
CA ALA A 95 19.04 -5.94 9.27
C ALA A 95 17.72 -5.38 9.85
N ALA A 96 16.60 -5.55 9.14
CA ALA A 96 15.28 -5.03 9.52
C ALA A 96 14.73 -5.57 10.85
N LYS A 97 15.26 -6.70 11.33
CA LYS A 97 14.90 -7.29 12.64
C LYS A 97 15.66 -6.68 13.82
N ARG A 98 16.68 -5.86 13.56
CA ARG A 98 17.45 -5.24 14.63
C ARG A 98 16.66 -4.06 15.23
N PRO A 99 16.63 -3.90 16.56
CA PRO A 99 15.92 -2.79 17.20
C PRO A 99 16.38 -1.39 16.75
N ASP A 100 17.66 -1.28 16.37
CA ASP A 100 18.31 -0.04 15.92
C ASP A 100 18.25 0.16 14.39
N PHE A 101 17.51 -0.70 13.68
CA PHE A 101 17.43 -0.61 12.23
C PHE A 101 16.71 0.68 11.81
N ASN A 102 17.41 1.46 11.00
CA ASN A 102 16.86 2.66 10.39
C ASN A 102 17.14 2.62 8.88
N PHE A 103 16.07 2.72 8.08
CA PHE A 103 16.16 2.65 6.63
C PHE A 103 16.55 4.01 6.04
N LYS A 104 17.79 4.43 6.33
CA LYS A 104 18.37 5.68 5.83
C LYS A 104 18.54 5.62 4.32
N ASN A 105 18.53 6.80 3.70
CA ASN A 105 18.72 7.00 2.27
C ASN A 105 17.74 6.19 1.41
N PHE A 106 16.51 5.97 1.90
CA PHE A 106 15.50 5.18 1.20
C PHE A 106 15.16 5.76 -0.18
N ALA A 107 15.19 7.09 -0.32
CA ALA A 107 14.91 7.80 -1.57
C ALA A 107 15.96 7.53 -2.65
N GLN A 108 17.21 7.21 -2.28
CA GLN A 108 18.30 6.93 -3.22
C GLN A 108 18.39 5.44 -3.60
N ARG A 109 17.55 4.57 -3.03
CA ARG A 109 17.55 3.14 -3.32
C ARG A 109 16.67 2.83 -4.52
N GLU A 110 16.97 1.74 -5.22
CA GLU A 110 16.16 1.28 -6.35
C GLU A 110 14.70 1.00 -5.95
N ASN A 111 14.46 0.47 -4.74
CA ASN A 111 13.14 0.11 -4.27
C ASN A 111 12.73 0.98 -3.08
N ILE A 112 11.55 1.62 -3.21
CA ILE A 112 10.89 2.37 -2.14
C ILE A 112 9.76 1.50 -1.59
N PHE A 113 9.82 1.19 -0.31
CA PHE A 113 8.75 0.48 0.38
C PHE A 113 7.76 1.49 0.96
N MET A 114 6.47 1.16 0.92
CA MET A 114 5.40 2.03 1.42
C MET A 114 4.26 1.21 2.03
N ARG A 115 3.44 1.83 2.86
CA ARG A 115 2.11 1.31 3.23
C ARG A 115 1.04 2.27 2.74
N TRP A 116 0.02 1.80 2.02
CA TRP A 116 -1.08 2.64 1.54
C TRP A 116 -2.38 2.28 2.26
N LYS A 117 -2.99 3.27 2.92
CA LYS A 117 -4.26 3.13 3.63
C LYS A 117 -5.33 3.93 2.92
N GLU A 118 -6.38 3.24 2.47
CA GLU A 118 -7.58 3.88 1.93
C GLU A 118 -8.45 4.45 3.07
N TYR A 119 -9.06 5.61 2.86
CA TYR A 119 -9.84 6.31 3.89
C TYR A 119 -11.32 6.46 3.54
N PHE A 120 -11.63 6.92 2.33
CA PHE A 120 -13.00 7.22 1.92
C PHE A 120 -13.19 7.10 0.41
N LEU A 121 -14.44 6.89 0.01
CA LEU A 121 -14.84 6.86 -1.38
C LEU A 121 -14.91 8.26 -2.00
N VAL A 122 -14.68 8.30 -3.31
CA VAL A 122 -14.81 9.50 -4.14
C VAL A 122 -15.85 9.20 -5.24
N PRO A 123 -16.80 10.12 -5.50
CA PRO A 123 -16.92 11.47 -4.95
C PRO A 123 -17.60 11.53 -3.57
N ASP A 124 -18.32 10.49 -3.15
CA ASP A 124 -19.08 10.52 -1.90
C ASP A 124 -18.30 9.93 -0.71
N HIS A 125 -17.65 10.82 0.06
CA HIS A 125 -16.87 10.47 1.23
C HIS A 125 -17.72 10.04 2.44
N ARG A 126 -19.05 10.15 2.38
CA ARG A 126 -19.95 9.77 3.49
C ARG A 126 -20.29 8.28 3.49
N VAL A 127 -20.11 7.61 2.35
CA VAL A 127 -20.31 6.16 2.23
C VAL A 127 -19.18 5.44 2.95
N ARG A 128 -19.52 4.75 4.04
CA ARG A 128 -18.55 4.00 4.88
C ARG A 128 -18.55 2.50 4.64
N THR A 129 -19.63 1.97 4.06
CA THR A 129 -19.82 0.53 3.86
C THR A 129 -20.28 0.27 2.44
N ILE A 130 -19.74 -0.76 1.81
CA ILE A 130 -20.12 -1.20 0.48
C ILE A 130 -20.51 -2.67 0.59
N SER A 131 -21.68 -3.05 0.06
CA SER A 131 -22.07 -4.45 0.06
C SER A 131 -21.06 -5.28 -0.74
N GLY A 132 -20.50 -6.31 -0.11
CA GLY A 132 -19.52 -7.20 -0.75
C GLY A 132 -18.10 -6.65 -0.91
N ALA A 133 -17.78 -5.47 -0.35
CA ALA A 133 -16.42 -4.91 -0.39
C ALA A 133 -16.05 -4.15 0.89
N SER A 134 -14.76 -4.09 1.21
CA SER A 134 -14.21 -3.30 2.31
C SER A 134 -12.85 -2.71 1.93
N PHE A 135 -12.59 -1.50 2.42
CA PHE A 135 -11.31 -0.78 2.33
C PHE A 135 -10.73 -0.50 3.74
N GLU A 136 -11.13 -1.29 4.74
CA GLU A 136 -10.67 -1.15 6.12
C GLU A 136 -9.19 -1.54 6.30
N GLY A 137 -8.66 -2.40 5.44
CA GLY A 137 -7.25 -2.79 5.42
C GLY A 137 -6.31 -1.75 4.84
N PHE A 138 -5.09 -2.18 4.56
CA PHE A 138 -4.05 -1.39 3.90
C PHE A 138 -3.21 -2.28 2.97
N TYR A 139 -2.41 -1.65 2.13
CA TYR A 139 -1.50 -2.33 1.22
C TYR A 139 -0.06 -2.18 1.68
N TYR A 140 0.69 -3.28 1.69
CA TYR A 140 2.15 -3.24 1.63
C TYR A 140 2.55 -3.00 0.19
N ILE A 141 3.45 -2.06 -0.07
CA ILE A 141 3.82 -1.63 -1.41
C ILE A 141 5.34 -1.61 -1.57
N CYS A 142 5.82 -2.05 -2.73
CA CYS A 142 7.19 -1.90 -3.19
C CYS A 142 7.16 -1.24 -4.57
N PHE A 143 7.69 -0.01 -4.65
CA PHE A 143 7.85 0.72 -5.89
C PHE A 143 9.31 0.63 -6.36
N ASN A 144 9.52 0.15 -7.58
CA ASN A 144 10.84 0.15 -8.22
C ASN A 144 11.01 1.45 -9.02
N GLN A 145 12.01 2.25 -8.65
CA GLN A 145 12.27 3.56 -9.25
C GLN A 145 12.83 3.47 -10.67
N VAL A 146 13.52 2.38 -11.01
CA VAL A 146 14.18 2.19 -12.31
C VAL A 146 13.18 1.71 -13.36
N SER A 147 12.41 0.67 -13.04
CA SER A 147 11.40 0.12 -13.96
C SER A 147 10.06 0.87 -13.90
N GLY A 148 9.83 1.67 -12.86
CA GLY A 148 8.55 2.35 -12.64
C GLY A 148 7.41 1.41 -12.23
N THR A 149 7.72 0.21 -11.74
CA THR A 149 6.70 -0.79 -11.37
C THR A 149 6.26 -0.66 -9.92
N VAL A 150 4.97 -0.88 -9.66
CA VAL A 150 4.39 -0.95 -8.31
C VAL A 150 3.93 -2.38 -8.06
N SER A 151 4.45 -2.99 -7.01
CA SER A 151 3.98 -4.28 -6.50
C SER A 151 3.30 -4.07 -5.15
N GLY A 152 2.14 -4.69 -4.95
CA GLY A 152 1.34 -4.49 -3.75
C GLY A 152 0.70 -5.77 -3.21
N ILE A 153 0.50 -5.81 -1.90
CA ILE A 153 -0.18 -6.92 -1.21
C ILE A 153 -1.14 -6.30 -0.20
N TYR A 154 -2.44 -6.56 -0.39
CA TYR A 154 -3.48 -6.12 0.55
C TYR A 154 -3.44 -6.96 1.83
N PHE A 155 -3.62 -6.30 2.96
CA PHE A 155 -3.79 -6.93 4.26
C PHE A 155 -4.96 -6.29 5.00
N HIS A 156 -5.77 -7.15 5.62
CA HIS A 156 -6.80 -6.75 6.55
C HIS A 156 -6.97 -7.87 7.57
N ALA A 157 -7.01 -7.54 8.86
CA ALA A 157 -6.96 -8.52 9.94
C ALA A 157 -8.11 -9.54 9.92
N LYS A 158 -9.24 -9.19 9.30
CA LYS A 158 -10.42 -10.07 9.17
C LYS A 158 -10.59 -10.67 7.77
N SER A 159 -9.78 -10.26 6.80
CA SER A 159 -9.92 -10.78 5.43
C SER A 159 -9.29 -12.16 5.31
N GLU A 160 -9.91 -13.01 4.49
CA GLU A 160 -9.50 -14.40 4.23
C GLU A 160 -7.99 -14.48 3.92
N LYS A 161 -7.34 -15.50 4.50
CA LYS A 161 -5.96 -15.90 4.14
C LYS A 161 -5.95 -16.63 2.81
#